data_AF-A0A957TKL0-F1
#
_entry.id   AF-A0A957TKL0-F1
#
_cell.length_a   1.000
_cell.length_b   1.000
_cell.length_c   1.000
_cell.angle_alpha   90.00
_cell.angle_beta   90.00
_cell.angle_gamma   90.00
#
_symmetry.space_group_name_H-M   'P 1'
#
loop_
_entity.id
_entity.type
_entity.pdbx_description
1 polymer ?
#
loop_
_entity_poly.entity_id
_entity_poly.type
_entity_poly.pdbx_seq_one_letter_code
_entity_poly.pdbx_strand_id
1 'polypeptide(L)'
;CALFEVATPWYAASVAGRGWEVGAAERQYSFDGEQCRGVDTWWPKGKPEEAVQQSWRCYAPADFRLLLQGTGLYLHALQPAGTVDWEKKRWWPDAPLEQAMKYVAQMKKVHS
;
A
#
# COMPACT_ATOMS: atom_id res chain seq x y z
N CYS A 1 23.10 -2.67 0.04
CA CYS A 1 21.73 -3.22 -0.07
C CYS A 1 20.76 -2.08 0.20
N ALA A 2 19.61 -2.03 -0.48
CA ALA A 2 18.57 -1.03 -0.21
C ALA A 2 17.27 -1.70 0.22
N LEU A 3 16.51 -1.02 1.09
CA LEU A 3 15.22 -1.49 1.61
C LEU A 3 14.13 -0.50 1.18
N PHE A 4 13.03 -1.02 0.64
CA PHE A 4 11.88 -0.22 0.21
C PHE A 4 10.60 -0.83 0.75
N GLU A 5 9.69 0.02 1.23
CA GLU A 5 8.34 -0.40 1.52
C GLU A 5 7.50 -0.30 0.25
N VAL A 6 6.90 -1.42 -0.15
CA VAL A 6 6.09 -1.50 -1.37
C VAL A 6 4.67 -1.89 -0.98
N ALA A 7 3.72 -1.02 -1.30
CA ALA A 7 2.30 -1.26 -1.07
C ALA A 7 1.77 -2.38 -1.96
N THR A 8 0.83 -3.17 -1.45
CA THR A 8 0.25 -4.30 -2.17
C THR A 8 -1.08 -3.95 -2.85
N PRO A 9 -1.33 -4.46 -4.07
CA PRO A 9 -2.57 -4.15 -4.79
C PRO A 9 -3.80 -4.81 -4.15
N TRP A 10 -3.67 -6.05 -3.66
CA TRP A 10 -4.79 -6.78 -3.03
C TRP A 10 -5.26 -6.10 -1.74
N TYR A 11 -4.35 -5.59 -0.90
CA TYR A 11 -4.76 -4.87 0.29
C TYR A 11 -5.48 -3.56 -0.09
N ALA A 12 -4.89 -2.77 -0.98
CA ALA A 12 -5.48 -1.51 -1.44
C ALA A 12 -6.89 -1.73 -2.03
N ALA A 13 -7.07 -2.77 -2.85
CA ALA A 13 -8.38 -3.16 -3.37
C ALA A 13 -9.34 -3.62 -2.26
N SER A 14 -8.87 -4.40 -1.28
CA SER A 14 -9.71 -4.93 -0.20
C SER A 14 -10.27 -3.86 0.75
N VAL A 15 -9.58 -2.71 0.83
CA VAL A 15 -9.98 -1.58 1.69
C VAL A 15 -10.67 -0.46 0.92
N ALA A 16 -10.83 -0.59 -0.40
CA ALA A 16 -11.57 0.37 -1.20
C ALA A 16 -13.01 0.52 -0.68
N GLY A 17 -13.47 1.76 -0.56
CA GLY A 17 -14.76 2.12 0.05
C GLY A 17 -14.74 2.15 1.58
N ARG A 18 -13.74 1.57 2.24
CA ARG A 18 -13.62 1.63 3.71
C ARG A 18 -13.11 2.99 4.15
N GLY A 19 -13.53 3.38 5.34
CA GLY A 19 -13.20 4.66 5.94
C GLY A 19 -13.54 4.67 7.42
N TRP A 20 -13.08 5.70 8.12
CA TRP A 20 -13.49 5.98 9.49
C TRP A 20 -13.23 7.45 9.83
N GLU A 21 -13.78 7.90 10.94
CA GLU A 21 -13.50 9.22 11.49
C GLU A 21 -12.16 9.24 12.24
N VAL A 22 -11.41 10.33 12.04
CA VAL A 22 -10.17 10.62 12.77
C VAL A 22 -10.29 12.02 13.35
N GLY A 23 -10.69 12.11 14.62
CA GLY A 23 -10.93 13.39 15.27
C GLY A 23 -12.03 14.21 14.58
N ALA A 24 -11.65 15.37 14.04
CA ALA A 24 -12.53 16.28 13.31
C ALA A 24 -12.58 16.03 11.79
N ALA A 25 -11.87 15.01 11.30
CA ALA A 25 -11.84 14.64 9.89
C ALA A 25 -12.52 13.29 9.64
N GLU A 26 -13.04 13.13 8.43
CA GLU A 26 -13.45 11.87 7.84
C GLU A 26 -12.39 11.44 6.82
N ARG A 27 -12.27 10.12 6.63
CA ARG A 27 -11.32 9.50 5.72
C ARG A 27 -11.99 8.37 4.96
N GLN A 28 -11.69 8.24 3.68
CA GLN A 28 -12.06 7.07 2.88
C GLN A 28 -10.96 6.67 1.89
N TYR A 29 -10.78 5.37 1.76
CA TYR A 29 -9.89 4.77 0.78
C TYR A 29 -10.63 4.44 -0.51
N SER A 30 -9.95 4.59 -1.64
CA SER A 30 -10.37 4.06 -2.93
C SER A 30 -9.18 3.43 -3.65
N PHE A 31 -9.47 2.67 -4.71
CA PHE A 31 -8.45 1.97 -5.49
C PHE A 31 -8.70 2.18 -6.98
N ASP A 32 -7.68 2.72 -7.66
CA ASP A 32 -7.62 2.80 -9.11
C ASP A 32 -6.91 1.55 -9.63
N GLY A 33 -7.71 0.62 -10.15
CA GLY A 33 -7.24 -0.68 -10.63
C GLY A 33 -6.50 -0.62 -11.97
N GLU A 34 -6.76 0.39 -12.80
CA GLU A 34 -6.05 0.57 -14.07
C GLU A 34 -4.61 1.02 -13.82
N GLN A 35 -4.41 1.89 -12.84
CA GLN A 35 -3.10 2.40 -12.47
C GLN A 35 -2.47 1.64 -11.28
N CYS A 36 -3.11 0.61 -10.74
CA CYS A 36 -2.69 -0.06 -9.50
C CYS A 36 -2.30 0.95 -8.40
N ARG A 37 -3.21 1.88 -8.08
CA ARG A 37 -2.96 3.01 -7.18
C ARG A 37 -3.97 3.02 -6.03
N GLY A 38 -3.45 2.97 -4.80
CA GLY A 38 -4.24 3.26 -3.61
C GLY A 38 -4.42 4.77 -3.46
N VAL A 39 -5.63 5.19 -3.12
CA VAL A 39 -5.99 6.59 -2.90
C VAL A 39 -6.58 6.72 -1.50
N ASP A 40 -6.12 7.71 -0.77
CA ASP A 40 -6.56 8.04 0.57
C ASP A 40 -7.08 9.47 0.59
N THR A 41 -8.39 9.60 0.78
CA THR A 41 -9.10 10.88 0.72
C THR A 41 -9.51 11.29 2.12
N TRP A 42 -9.22 12.53 2.49
CA TRP A 42 -9.52 13.11 3.79
C TRP A 42 -10.31 14.40 3.63
N TRP A 43 -11.28 14.66 4.50
CA TRP A 43 -12.02 15.93 4.54
C TRP A 43 -12.44 16.28 5.97
N PRO A 44 -12.61 17.57 6.32
CA PRO A 44 -13.24 17.95 7.58
C PRO A 44 -14.69 17.46 7.66
N LYS A 45 -15.15 17.11 8.86
CA LYS A 45 -16.53 16.63 9.07
C LYS A 45 -17.57 17.60 8.52
N GLY A 46 -18.51 17.06 7.75
CA GLY A 46 -19.58 17.82 7.11
C GLY A 46 -19.12 18.72 5.96
N LYS A 47 -17.86 18.63 5.53
CA LYS A 47 -17.28 19.42 4.43
C LYS A 47 -16.56 18.56 3.38
N PRO A 48 -17.24 17.59 2.74
CA PRO A 48 -16.62 16.71 1.74
C PRO A 48 -16.04 17.47 0.53
N GLU A 49 -16.50 18.69 0.26
CA GLU A 49 -15.96 19.56 -0.79
C GLU A 49 -14.54 20.08 -0.51
N GLU A 50 -14.09 20.07 0.76
CA GLU A 50 -12.73 20.46 1.15
C GLU A 50 -11.75 19.26 1.13
N ALA A 51 -12.08 18.21 0.37
CA ALA A 51 -11.30 16.96 0.35
C ALA A 51 -9.87 17.14 -0.20
N VAL A 52 -8.92 16.47 0.45
CA VAL A 52 -7.53 16.33 0.00
C VAL A 52 -7.20 14.85 -0.22
N GLN A 53 -6.36 14.58 -1.21
CA GLN A 53 -6.01 13.21 -1.60
C GLN A 53 -4.51 12.97 -1.51
N GLN A 54 -4.15 11.86 -0.87
CA GLN A 54 -2.84 11.22 -1.01
C GLN A 54 -2.99 9.95 -1.85
N SER A 55 -1.93 9.57 -2.55
CA SER A 55 -1.93 8.33 -3.30
C SER A 55 -0.57 7.67 -3.36
N TRP A 56 -0.55 6.36 -3.64
CA TRP A 56 0.67 5.58 -3.82
C TRP A 56 0.45 4.50 -4.89
N ARG A 57 1.50 4.14 -5.61
CA ARG A 57 1.50 2.96 -6.51
C ARG A 57 1.65 1.69 -5.67
N CYS A 58 0.97 0.64 -6.10
CA CYS A 58 1.03 -0.69 -5.52
C CYS A 58 1.64 -1.66 -6.53
N TYR A 59 2.39 -2.65 -6.05
CA TYR A 59 2.99 -3.68 -6.90
C TYR A 59 2.92 -5.05 -6.24
N ALA A 60 2.41 -6.06 -6.95
CA ALA A 60 2.68 -7.44 -6.57
C ALA A 60 4.18 -7.72 -6.74
N PRO A 61 4.78 -8.71 -6.05
CA PRO A 61 6.18 -9.02 -6.21
C PRO A 61 6.58 -9.35 -7.66
N ALA A 62 5.67 -9.95 -8.44
CA ALA A 62 5.89 -10.19 -9.85
C ALA A 62 6.05 -8.87 -10.63
N ASP A 63 5.10 -7.94 -10.47
CA ASP A 63 5.13 -6.63 -11.13
C ASP A 63 6.31 -5.78 -10.66
N PHE A 64 6.66 -5.85 -9.38
CA PHE A 64 7.83 -5.14 -8.85
C PHE A 64 9.13 -5.67 -9.47
N ARG A 65 9.26 -6.98 -9.71
CA ARG A 65 10.41 -7.53 -10.44
C ARG A 65 10.47 -7.01 -11.88
N LEU A 66 9.32 -6.84 -12.54
CA LEU A 66 9.26 -6.24 -13.88
C LEU A 66 9.72 -4.77 -13.84
N LEU A 67 9.28 -3.99 -12.84
CA LEU A 67 9.70 -2.60 -12.65
C LEU A 67 11.22 -2.45 -12.46
N LEU A 68 11.87 -3.45 -11.86
CA LEU A 68 13.31 -3.43 -11.64
C LEU A 68 14.13 -3.79 -12.89
N GLN A 69 13.52 -4.32 -13.96
CA GLN A 69 14.26 -4.66 -15.18
C GLN A 69 14.92 -3.42 -15.78
N GLY A 70 16.18 -3.56 -16.20
CA GLY A 70 16.97 -2.45 -16.75
C GLY A 70 17.52 -1.44 -15.72
N THR A 71 17.14 -1.53 -14.45
CA THR A 71 17.62 -0.61 -13.39
C THR A 71 18.99 -1.00 -12.81
N GLY A 72 19.50 -2.20 -13.13
CA GLY A 72 20.68 -2.77 -12.48
C GLY A 72 20.44 -3.28 -11.05
N LEU A 73 19.18 -3.31 -10.60
CA LEU A 73 18.75 -3.85 -9.31
C LEU A 73 17.92 -5.13 -9.51
N TYR A 74 17.94 -6.01 -8.52
CA TYR A 74 17.03 -7.15 -8.43
C TYR A 74 16.46 -7.28 -7.02
N LEU A 75 15.24 -7.84 -6.94
CA LEU A 75 14.60 -8.19 -5.68
C LEU A 75 15.27 -9.44 -5.09
N HIS A 76 16.05 -9.25 -4.03
CA HIS A 76 16.79 -10.33 -3.37
C HIS A 76 15.93 -11.10 -2.36
N ALA A 77 15.16 -10.37 -1.56
CA ALA A 77 14.25 -10.94 -0.57
C ALA A 77 13.05 -10.00 -0.38
N LEU A 78 11.96 -10.53 0.16
CA LEU A 78 10.81 -9.75 0.60
C LEU A 78 10.33 -10.26 1.94
N GLN A 79 9.83 -9.35 2.77
CA GLN A 79 9.18 -9.67 4.04
C GLN A 79 7.81 -8.98 4.08
N PRO A 80 6.71 -9.73 4.20
CA PRO A 80 5.39 -9.14 4.44
C PRO A 80 5.38 -8.30 5.72
N ALA A 81 4.68 -7.17 5.68
CA ALA A 81 4.40 -6.38 6.87
C ALA A 81 2.98 -6.69 7.39
N GLY A 82 2.47 -5.79 8.23
CA GLY A 82 1.16 -5.96 8.84
C GLY A 82 -0.03 -5.60 7.96
N THR A 83 -1.19 -5.80 8.54
CA THR A 83 -2.50 -5.45 8.00
C THR A 83 -3.37 -4.82 9.10
N VAL A 84 -4.52 -4.26 8.72
CA VAL A 84 -5.49 -3.74 9.69
C VAL A 84 -6.56 -4.81 9.92
N ASP A 85 -6.77 -5.18 11.17
CA ASP A 85 -7.99 -5.86 11.60
C ASP A 85 -9.11 -4.81 11.64
N TRP A 86 -9.96 -4.83 10.62
CA TRP A 86 -11.03 -3.84 10.45
C TRP A 86 -12.22 -4.06 11.38
N GLU A 87 -12.42 -5.28 11.88
CA GLU A 87 -13.47 -5.57 12.86
C GLU A 87 -13.07 -4.99 14.23
N LYS A 88 -11.81 -5.23 14.63
CA LYS A 88 -11.26 -4.74 15.91
C LYS A 88 -10.66 -3.33 15.81
N LYS A 89 -10.60 -2.76 14.61
CA LYS A 89 -9.94 -1.48 14.29
C LYS A 89 -8.52 -1.38 14.87
N ARG A 90 -7.73 -2.45 14.73
CA ARG A 90 -6.38 -2.58 15.31
C ARG A 90 -5.35 -2.99 14.27
N TRP A 91 -4.14 -2.48 14.42
CA TRP A 91 -2.98 -2.93 13.64
C TRP A 91 -2.55 -4.35 14.02
N TRP A 92 -2.40 -5.21 13.02
CA TRP A 92 -1.86 -6.56 13.14
C TRP A 92 -0.51 -6.62 12.41
N PRO A 93 0.63 -6.76 13.11
CA PRO A 93 1.95 -6.56 12.51
C PRO A 93 2.43 -7.69 11.60
N ASP A 94 1.94 -8.92 11.80
CA ASP A 94 2.44 -10.13 11.14
C ASP A 94 1.38 -10.75 10.23
N ALA A 95 1.16 -10.16 9.05
CA ALA A 95 0.19 -10.66 8.09
C ALA A 95 0.88 -11.50 7.00
N PRO A 96 0.22 -12.55 6.48
CA PRO A 96 0.71 -13.23 5.29
C PRO A 96 0.64 -12.26 4.09
N LEU A 97 1.47 -12.49 3.08
CA LEU A 97 1.68 -11.53 1.99
C LEU A 97 0.36 -11.11 1.33
N GLU A 98 -0.52 -12.06 1.05
CA GLU A 98 -1.84 -11.90 0.42
C GLU A 98 -2.84 -11.08 1.24
N GLN A 99 -2.50 -10.73 2.48
CA GLN A 99 -3.30 -9.86 3.36
C GLN A 99 -2.52 -8.61 3.81
N ALA A 100 -1.20 -8.61 3.68
CA ALA A 100 -0.33 -7.54 4.14
C ALA A 100 -0.57 -6.25 3.34
N MET A 101 -0.60 -5.10 4.03
CA MET A 101 -0.71 -3.76 3.44
C MET A 101 0.48 -3.42 2.54
N LYS A 102 1.65 -3.91 2.94
CA LYS A 102 2.93 -3.67 2.28
C LYS A 102 3.86 -4.84 2.52
N TYR A 103 4.93 -4.91 1.75
CA TYR A 103 6.10 -5.72 2.06
C TYR A 103 7.37 -4.86 2.02
N VAL A 104 8.36 -5.27 2.79
CA VAL A 104 9.71 -4.71 2.70
C VAL A 104 10.46 -5.47 1.62
N ALA A 105 10.79 -4.78 0.54
CA ALA A 105 11.62 -5.28 -0.55
C ALA A 105 13.10 -5.03 -0.25
N GLN A 106 13.89 -6.10 -0.22
CA GLN A 106 15.33 -6.01 -0.16
C GLN A 106 15.92 -6.08 -1.56
N MET A 107 16.56 -5.00 -2.01
CA MET A 107 17.14 -4.90 -3.35
C MET A 107 18.67 -4.92 -3.31
N LYS A 108 19.27 -5.62 -4.29
CA LYS A 108 20.71 -5.70 -4.50
C LYS A 108 21.05 -5.33 -5.95
N LYS A 109 22.28 -4.87 -6.17
CA LYS A 109 22.81 -4.67 -7.52
C LYS A 109 23.03 -6.02 -8.20
N VAL A 110 22.69 -6.13 -9.48
CA VAL A 110 23.11 -7.26 -10.32
C VAL A 110 24.65 -7.27 -10.33
N HIS A 111 25.25 -8.42 -10.02
CA HIS A 111 26.72 -8.54 -10.10
C HIS A 111 27.07 -8.74 -11.56
N SER A 112 27.92 -7.86 -12.09
CA SER A 112 28.48 -7.93 -13.44
C SER A 112 29.70 -8.84 -13.45
#